data_AF-A0A0G1EVC8-F1
#
_entry.id   AF-A0A0G1EVC8-F1
#
_cell.length_a   1.000
_cell.length_b   1.000
_cell.length_c   1.000
_cell.angle_alpha   90.00
_cell.angle_beta   90.00
_cell.angle_gamma   90.00
#
_symmetry.space_group_name_H-M   'P 1'
#
loop_
_entity.id
_entity.type
_entity.pdbx_description
1 polymer ?
#
loop_
_entity_poly.entity_id
_entity_poly.type
_entity_poly.pdbx_seq_one_letter_code
_entity_poly.pdbx_strand_id
1 'polypeptide(L)' 'MNKLDIYRKMTGEQRLKLTLQMSEKLRKQTFIEVKKQYSYLTHKEQIFILRGRLDQMDL' A
#
# COMPACT_ATOMS: atom_id res chain seq x y z
N MET A 1 1.19 -22.03 13.68
CA MET A 1 -0.05 -21.40 13.17
C MET A 1 0.31 -20.69 11.87
N ASN A 2 -0.15 -21.18 10.72
CA ASN A 2 0.18 -20.57 9.43
C ASN A 2 -0.67 -19.30 9.24
N LYS A 3 -0.05 -18.19 8.81
CA LYS A 3 -0.76 -16.90 8.60
C LYS A 3 -1.95 -17.02 7.63
N LEU A 4 -1.89 -17.98 6.70
CA LEU A 4 -2.97 -18.33 5.77
C LEU A 4 -4.19 -18.98 6.46
N ASP A 5 -3.98 -19.77 7.52
CA ASP A 5 -5.08 -20.44 8.24
C ASP A 5 -5.93 -19.46 9.05
N ILE A 6 -5.32 -18.35 9.49
CA ILE A 6 -6.01 -17.28 10.22
C ILE A 6 -6.91 -16.51 9.25
N TYR A 7 -6.43 -16.18 8.05
CA TYR A 7 -7.22 -15.48 7.03
C TYR A 7 -8.44 -16.28 6.57
N ARG A 8 -8.31 -17.60 6.41
CA ARG A 8 -9.41 -18.49 6.02
C ARG A 8 -10.51 -18.59 7.08
N LYS A 9 -10.18 -18.35 8.35
CA LYS A 9 -11.12 -18.39 9.48
C LYS A 9 -11.79 -17.04 9.77
N MET A 10 -11.36 -15.96 9.13
CA MET A 10 -11.96 -14.63 9.30
C MET A 10 -13.35 -14.55 8.66
N THR A 11 -14.23 -13.70 9.18
CA THR A 11 -15.47 -13.31 8.50
C THR A 11 -15.17 -12.43 7.28
N GLY A 12 -16.16 -12.21 6.41
CA GLY A 12 -16.02 -11.30 5.27
C GLY A 12 -15.63 -9.87 5.69
N GLU A 13 -16.25 -9.36 6.75
CA GLU A 13 -15.96 -8.04 7.31
C GLU A 13 -14.54 -7.94 7.88
N GLN A 14 -14.08 -8.96 8.60
CA GLN A 14 -12.72 -9.01 9.13
C GLN A 14 -11.67 -9.03 8.01
N ARG A 15 -11.93 -9.79 6.94
CA ARG A 15 -11.07 -9.80 5.75
C ARG A 15 -11.04 -8.43 5.07
N LEU A 16 -12.20 -7.79 4.88
CA LEU A 16 -12.29 -6.46 4.31
C LEU A 16 -11.49 -5.44 5.15
N LYS A 17 -11.68 -5.44 6.47
CA LYS A 17 -10.94 -4.56 7.38
C LYS A 17 -9.44 -4.76 7.28
N LEU A 18 -8.98 -6.02 7.25
CA LEU A 18 -7.56 -6.34 7.10
C LEU A 18 -7.01 -5.86 5.75
N THR A 19 -7.73 -6.08 4.65
CA THR A 19 -7.35 -5.61 3.31
C THR A 19 -7.21 -4.08 3.27
N LEU A 20 -8.16 -3.35 3.85
CA LEU A 20 -8.10 -1.89 3.92
C LEU A 20 -6.89 -1.39 4.73
N GLN A 21 -6.60 -2.02 5.87
CA GLN A 21 -5.44 -1.69 6.70
C GLN A 21 -4.11 -1.95 5.98
N MET A 22 -3.99 -3.09 5.31
CA MET A 22 -2.80 -3.44 4.54
C MET A 22 -2.60 -2.48 3.37
N SER A 23 -3.68 -2.14 2.67
CA SER A 23 -3.70 -1.15 1.60
C SER A 23 -3.22 0.22 2.07
N GLU A 24 -3.73 0.71 3.20
CA GLU A 24 -3.31 1.98 3.79
C GLU A 24 -1.82 1.97 4.17
N LYS A 25 -1.38 0.89 4.82
CA LYS A 25 0.03 0.72 5.20
C LYS A 25 0.95 0.73 3.98
N LEU A 26 0.58 0.01 2.93
CA LEU A 26 1.35 -0.07 1.70
C LEU A 26 1.46 1.31 1.03
N ARG A 27 0.35 2.04 0.88
CA ARG A 27 0.35 3.41 0.35
C ARG A 27 1.28 4.35 1.11
N LYS A 28 1.26 4.28 2.46
CA LYS A 28 2.15 5.09 3.30
C LYS A 28 3.62 4.74 3.09
N GLN A 29 3.95 3.46 3.00
CA GLN A 29 5.32 3.02 2.73
C GLN A 29 5.80 3.49 1.36
N THR A 30 4.98 3.33 0.32
CA THR A 30 5.31 3.79 -1.04
C THR A 30 5.54 5.30 -1.10
N PHE A 31 4.74 6.10 -0.38
CA PHE A 31 4.97 7.54 -0.27
C PHE A 31 6.35 7.86 0.32
N ILE A 32 6.71 7.22 1.42
CA ILE A 32 8.02 7.43 2.08
C ILE A 32 9.16 7.03 1.14
N GLU A 33 9.03 5.89 0.44
CA GLU A 33 10.03 5.42 -0.52
C GLU A 33 10.20 6.39 -1.68
N VAL A 34 9.11 6.88 -2.28
CA VAL A 34 9.17 7.86 -3.38
C VAL A 34 9.87 9.14 -2.91
N LYS A 35 9.51 9.65 -1.73
CA LYS A 35 10.14 10.86 -1.17
C LYS A 35 11.65 10.68 -0.92
N LYS A 36 12.07 9.49 -0.49
CA LYS A 36 13.47 9.17 -0.23
C LYS A 36 14.26 8.95 -1.51
N GLN A 37 13.74 8.14 -2.44
CA GLN A 37 14.41 7.75 -3.67
C GLN A 37 14.53 8.90 -4.66
N TYR A 38 13.51 9.77 -4.72
CA TYR A 38 13.42 10.87 -5.69
C TYR A 38 13.50 12.24 -5.01
N SER A 39 14.29 12.35 -3.93
CA SER A 39 14.45 13.58 -3.15
C SER A 39 14.98 14.78 -3.96
N TYR A 40 15.65 14.50 -5.08
CA TYR A 40 16.17 15.49 -6.03
C TYR A 40 15.14 16.03 -7.03
N LEU A 41 13.95 15.43 -7.12
CA LEU A 41 12.86 15.89 -7.98
C LEU A 41 11.94 16.88 -7.25
N THR A 42 11.20 17.66 -8.01
CA THR A 42 10.17 18.54 -7.47
C THR A 42 9.02 17.73 -6.85
N HIS A 43 8.25 18.37 -5.97
CA HIS A 43 7.09 17.73 -5.36
C HIS A 43 6.07 17.24 -6.40
N LYS A 44 5.85 17.99 -7.48
CA LYS A 44 4.91 17.61 -8.54
C LYS A 44 5.35 16.32 -9.26
N GLU A 45 6.64 16.17 -9.55
CA GLU A 45 7.19 14.97 -10.19
C GLU A 45 7.14 13.76 -9.25
N GLN A 46 7.44 13.95 -7.97
CA GLN A 46 7.28 12.90 -6.95
C GLN A 46 5.82 12.41 -6.86
N ILE A 47 4.84 13.33 -6.94
CA ILE A 47 3.42 12.96 -6.96
C ILE A 47 3.04 12.19 -8.23
N PHE A 48 3.59 12.57 -9.39
CA PHE A 48 3.37 11.83 -10.64
C PHE A 48 3.88 10.39 -10.54
N ILE A 49 5.11 10.19 -10.04
CA ILE A 49 5.69 8.86 -9.82
C ILE A 49 4.87 8.06 -8.80
N LEU A 50 4.47 8.69 -7.70
CA LEU A 50 3.65 8.05 -6.68
C LEU A 50 2.33 7.54 -7.26
N ARG A 51 1.63 8.36 -8.06
CA ARG A 51 0.38 7.94 -8.73
C ARG A 51 0.62 6.72 -9.62
N GLY A 52 1.63 6.75 -10.50
CA GLY A 52 1.95 5.61 -11.35
C GLY A 52 2.26 4.33 -10.56
N ARG A 53 2.93 4.43 -9.40
CA ARG A 53 3.17 3.26 -8.53
C ARG A 53 1.90 2.77 -7.85
N LEU A 54 1.02 3.67 -7.43
CA LEU A 54 -0.25 3.30 -6.78
C LEU A 54 -1.25 2.70 -7.78
N ASP A 55 -1.26 3.18 -9.02
CA ASP A 55 -2.14 2.67 -10.08
C ASP A 55 -1.76 1.25 -10.53
N GLN A 56 -0.50 0.85 -10.32
CA GLN A 56 0.00 -0.51 -10.55
C GLN A 56 -0.27 -1.47 -9.38
N MET A 57 -0.77 -0.96 -8.24
CA MET A 57 -1.14 -1.81 -7.11
C MET A 57 -2.53 -2.38 -7.34
N ASP A 58 -2.61 -3.53 -8.00
CA ASP A 58 -3.81 -4.37 -7.90
C ASP A 58 -3.95 -4.84 -6.44
N LEU A 59 -5.03 -4.40 -5.79
CA LEU A 59 -5.45 -4.84 -4.45
C LEU A 59 -6.34 -6.06 -4.52
#